data_AF-K1T3C9-F1
#
_entry.id   AF-K1T3C9-F1
#
_cell.length_a   1.000
_cell.length_b   1.000
_cell.length_c   1.000
_cell.angle_alpha   90.00
_cell.angle_beta   90.00
_cell.angle_gamma   90.00
#
_symmetry.space_group_name_H-M   'P 1'
#
loop_
_entity.id
_entity.type
_entity.pdbx_description
1 polymer ?
#
loop_
_entity_poly.entity_id
_entity_poly.type
_entity_poly.pdbx_seq_one_letter_code
_entity_poly.pdbx_strand_id
1 'polypeptide(L)'
;SQYMSQQEAVTASRIRLNELLANEDLNRRLHVRDSLIAIDADLEWGQLMDRTRETNASLLLADRDNTISELELESIRSRNYPYLKLQAGYGYTHNRYGGGANRSNGTLGLNAGVQVGFTIFDGNRRREQRNARIGIENARLTRMQLEQSLMADLATFWQAYRNNLEVIRLEEENLTAARENYRIAMERYRQGELPGIEMREAQKSLLDAEERILTAQYNTKLCEISLQQISGNVTVYLQ
;
A
#
# COMPACT_ATOMS: atom_id res chain seq x y z
N SER A 1 1.06 -36.84 3.47
CA SER A 1 1.70 -35.63 4.02
C SER A 1 1.37 -34.41 3.18
N GLN A 2 1.71 -34.39 1.89
CA GLN A 2 1.51 -33.23 0.98
C GLN A 2 0.05 -32.77 0.78
N TYR A 3 -0.91 -33.70 0.69
CA TYR A 3 -2.32 -33.34 0.62
C TYR A 3 -2.81 -32.59 1.89
N MET A 4 -2.37 -33.03 3.07
CA MET A 4 -2.76 -32.39 4.34
C MET A 4 -2.18 -30.98 4.45
N SER A 5 -0.93 -30.77 4.02
CA SER A 5 -0.34 -29.42 4.00
C SER A 5 -1.01 -28.49 3.00
N GLN A 6 -1.43 -28.99 1.83
CA GLN A 6 -2.21 -28.19 0.86
C GLN A 6 -3.58 -27.80 1.45
N GLN A 7 -4.24 -28.71 2.15
CA GLN A 7 -5.53 -28.42 2.79
C GLN A 7 -5.42 -27.41 3.94
N GLU A 8 -4.33 -27.48 4.70
CA GLU A 8 -3.99 -26.47 5.72
C GLU A 8 -3.75 -25.10 5.08
N ALA A 9 -2.94 -25.03 4.01
CA ALA A 9 -2.67 -23.79 3.28
C ALA A 9 -3.94 -23.15 2.71
N VAL A 10 -4.83 -23.93 2.10
CA VAL A 10 -6.13 -23.44 1.59
C VAL A 10 -7.00 -22.91 2.73
N THR A 11 -7.02 -23.58 3.88
CA THR A 11 -7.79 -23.15 5.05
C THR A 11 -7.23 -21.85 5.61
N ALA A 12 -5.91 -21.73 5.74
CA ALA A 12 -5.24 -20.51 6.19
C ALA A 12 -5.49 -19.33 5.23
N SER A 13 -5.37 -19.53 3.92
CA SER A 13 -5.68 -18.50 2.92
C SER A 13 -7.14 -18.06 2.96
N ARG A 14 -8.08 -19.00 3.19
CA ARG A 14 -9.50 -18.67 3.36
C ARG A 14 -9.76 -17.79 4.58
N ILE A 15 -9.17 -18.16 5.73
CA ILE A 15 -9.31 -17.39 6.97
C ILE A 15 -8.76 -15.97 6.76
N ARG A 16 -7.58 -15.86 6.16
CA ARG A 16 -6.96 -14.56 5.86
C ARG A 16 -7.82 -13.71 4.92
N LEU A 17 -8.45 -14.32 3.92
CA LEU A 17 -9.34 -13.59 3.03
C LEU A 17 -10.62 -13.13 3.74
N ASN A 18 -11.21 -13.97 4.59
CA ASN A 18 -12.36 -13.57 5.41
C ASN A 18 -12.02 -12.44 6.39
N GLU A 19 -10.82 -12.46 6.96
CA GLU A 19 -10.28 -11.39 7.80
C GLU A 19 -10.16 -10.08 7.01
N LEU A 20 -9.57 -10.12 5.81
CA LEU A 20 -9.44 -8.95 4.93
C LEU A 20 -10.81 -8.39 4.48
N LEU A 21 -11.81 -9.25 4.31
CA LEU A 21 -13.18 -8.86 3.98
C LEU A 21 -14.01 -8.43 5.19
N ALA A 22 -13.43 -8.44 6.40
CA ALA A 22 -14.10 -8.14 7.66
C ALA A 22 -15.39 -8.98 7.89
N ASN A 23 -15.38 -10.26 7.50
CA ASN A 23 -16.48 -11.18 7.76
C ASN A 23 -16.50 -11.60 9.24
N GLU A 24 -17.68 -11.63 9.87
CA GLU A 24 -17.84 -12.08 11.26
C GLU A 24 -17.45 -13.55 11.46
N ASP A 25 -17.74 -14.41 10.48
CA ASP A 25 -17.30 -15.81 10.47
C ASP A 25 -16.05 -15.99 9.61
N LEU A 26 -14.90 -16.08 10.27
CA LEU A 26 -13.59 -16.27 9.63
C LEU A 26 -13.45 -17.63 8.94
N ASN A 27 -14.25 -18.64 9.32
CA ASN A 27 -14.18 -19.97 8.73
C ASN A 27 -15.21 -20.21 7.62
N ARG A 28 -16.01 -19.19 7.27
CA ARG A 28 -17.02 -19.27 6.22
C ARG A 28 -16.41 -19.75 4.91
N ARG A 29 -17.04 -20.75 4.27
CA ARG A 29 -16.66 -21.22 2.94
C ARG A 29 -16.96 -20.15 1.90
N LEU A 30 -15.95 -19.80 1.13
CA LEU A 30 -16.05 -18.88 0.00
C LEU A 30 -16.11 -19.69 -1.30
N HIS A 31 -17.06 -19.36 -2.17
CA HIS A 31 -17.15 -19.93 -3.50
C HIS A 31 -16.56 -18.94 -4.50
N VAL A 32 -15.38 -19.27 -5.02
CA VAL A 32 -14.77 -18.52 -6.12
C VAL A 32 -15.51 -18.88 -7.41
N ARG A 33 -15.88 -17.88 -8.21
CA ARG A 33 -16.65 -18.07 -9.44
C ARG A 33 -15.85 -18.76 -10.56
N ASP A 34 -14.53 -18.60 -10.55
CA ASP A 34 -13.62 -19.12 -11.56
C ASP A 34 -12.26 -19.48 -10.94
N SER A 35 -11.57 -20.46 -11.51
CA SER A 35 -10.20 -20.86 -11.16
C SER A 35 -9.16 -20.41 -12.19
N LEU A 36 -9.58 -19.75 -13.28
CA LEU A 36 -8.69 -19.26 -14.32
C LEU A 36 -7.94 -18.00 -13.88
N ILE A 37 -6.61 -18.02 -14.02
CA ILE A 37 -5.74 -16.87 -13.80
C ILE A 37 -5.55 -16.18 -15.15
N ALA A 38 -6.40 -15.19 -15.45
CA ALA A 38 -6.23 -14.35 -16.62
C ALA A 38 -5.09 -13.36 -16.39
N ILE A 39 -4.04 -13.43 -17.20
CA ILE A 39 -2.91 -12.50 -17.19
C ILE A 39 -3.15 -11.48 -18.29
N ASP A 40 -3.14 -10.21 -17.93
CA ASP A 40 -3.15 -9.14 -18.94
C ASP A 40 -1.75 -9.07 -19.57
N ALA A 41 -1.66 -9.25 -20.89
CA ALA A 41 -0.40 -9.24 -21.64
C ALA A 41 -0.06 -7.86 -22.23
N ASP A 42 -0.98 -6.89 -22.13
CA ASP A 42 -0.90 -5.62 -22.85
C ASP A 42 -0.34 -4.46 -22.00
N LEU A 43 0.29 -4.77 -20.86
CA LEU A 43 0.95 -3.75 -20.05
C LEU A 43 2.10 -3.12 -20.84
N GLU A 44 2.15 -1.79 -20.86
CA GLU A 44 3.22 -1.03 -21.49
C GLU A 44 4.06 -0.30 -20.44
N TRP A 45 5.39 -0.52 -20.46
CA TRP A 45 6.32 0.12 -19.53
C TRP A 45 6.20 1.65 -19.50
N GLY A 46 6.09 2.28 -20.69
CA GLY A 46 6.00 3.75 -20.79
C GLY A 46 4.79 4.29 -20.03
N GLN A 47 3.61 3.70 -20.27
CA GLN A 47 2.38 4.09 -19.58
C GLN A 47 2.45 3.86 -18.07
N LEU A 48 3.02 2.74 -17.63
CA LEU A 48 3.18 2.43 -16.21
C LEU A 48 4.11 3.43 -15.51
N MET A 49 5.21 3.81 -16.16
CA MET A 49 6.18 4.75 -15.60
C MET A 49 5.57 6.15 -15.45
N ASP A 50 4.91 6.65 -16.49
CA ASP A 50 4.27 7.97 -16.48
C ASP A 50 3.17 8.03 -15.42
N ARG A 51 2.31 6.99 -15.36
CA ARG A 51 1.29 6.88 -14.32
C ARG A 51 1.89 6.81 -12.92
N THR A 52 2.94 6.03 -12.72
CA THR A 52 3.59 5.95 -11.40
C THR A 52 4.03 7.33 -10.90
N ARG A 53 4.52 8.20 -11.79
CA ARG A 53 4.91 9.57 -11.40
C ARG A 53 3.72 10.48 -11.09
N GLU A 54 2.59 10.29 -11.76
CA GLU A 54 1.43 11.17 -11.64
C GLU A 54 0.43 10.72 -10.56
N THR A 55 0.18 9.42 -10.43
CA THR A 55 -0.93 8.87 -9.65
C THR A 55 -0.50 8.07 -8.42
N ASN A 56 0.79 7.81 -8.21
CA ASN A 56 1.24 7.07 -7.03
C ASN A 56 0.96 7.85 -5.73
N ALA A 57 0.22 7.24 -4.81
CA ALA A 57 -0.17 7.86 -3.56
C ALA A 57 1.01 8.27 -2.68
N SER A 58 2.08 7.47 -2.62
CA SER A 58 3.26 7.77 -1.80
C SER A 58 4.02 8.99 -2.34
N LEU A 59 4.11 9.16 -3.67
CA LEU A 59 4.71 10.35 -4.26
C LEU A 59 3.85 11.60 -4.04
N LEU A 60 2.53 11.48 -4.20
CA LEU A 60 1.60 12.58 -3.91
C LEU A 60 1.68 13.02 -2.44
N LEU A 61 1.82 12.08 -1.50
CA LEU A 61 2.05 12.38 -0.09
C LEU A 61 3.37 13.10 0.13
N ALA A 62 4.46 12.64 -0.48
CA ALA A 62 5.75 13.31 -0.39
C ALA A 62 5.73 14.74 -0.97
N ASP A 63 4.94 14.99 -2.01
CA ASP A 63 4.69 16.33 -2.56
C ASP A 63 3.92 17.22 -1.57
N ARG A 64 2.96 16.66 -0.83
CA ARG A 64 2.28 17.37 0.26
C ARG A 64 3.22 17.69 1.41
N ASP A 65 4.13 16.78 1.77
CA ASP A 65 5.12 17.01 2.83
C ASP A 65 6.10 18.14 2.47
N ASN A 66 6.49 18.25 1.20
CA ASN A 66 7.23 19.41 0.70
C ASN A 66 6.44 20.71 0.89
N THR A 67 5.17 20.70 0.49
CA THR A 67 4.28 21.87 0.65
C THR A 67 4.13 22.24 2.13
N ILE A 68 4.00 21.26 3.03
CA ILE A 68 3.91 21.48 4.47
C ILE A 68 5.19 22.14 4.99
N SER A 69 6.36 21.67 4.54
CA SER A 69 7.66 22.23 4.93
C SER A 69 7.82 23.69 4.46
N GLU A 70 7.29 24.03 3.28
CA GLU A 70 7.24 25.42 2.79
C GLU A 70 6.31 26.30 3.62
N LEU A 71 5.12 25.80 3.96
CA LEU A 71 4.16 26.49 4.82
C LEU A 71 4.71 26.68 6.25
N GLU A 72 5.51 25.75 6.75
CA GLU A 72 6.19 25.89 8.04
C GLU A 72 7.21 27.02 8.00
N LEU A 73 7.98 27.16 6.91
CA LEU A 73 8.86 28.30 6.72
C LEU A 73 8.07 29.61 6.63
N GLU A 74 6.92 29.64 5.96
CA GLU A 74 6.05 30.81 5.91
C GLU A 74 5.49 31.16 7.29
N SER A 75 5.08 30.17 8.07
CA SER A 75 4.64 30.32 9.46
C SER A 75 5.74 30.91 10.35
N ILE A 76 6.98 30.45 10.21
CA ILE A 76 8.13 31.03 10.93
C ILE A 76 8.41 32.46 10.47
N ARG A 77 8.25 32.76 9.18
CA ARG A 77 8.39 34.14 8.66
C ARG A 77 7.26 35.05 9.13
N SER A 78 6.05 34.53 9.30
CA SER A 78 4.88 35.32 9.72
C SER A 78 5.02 35.86 11.15
N ARG A 79 5.83 35.19 12.00
CA ARG A 79 6.21 35.69 13.33
C ARG A 79 6.95 37.04 13.32
N ASN A 80 7.44 37.48 12.15
CA ASN A 80 8.03 38.81 11.98
C ASN A 80 6.99 39.92 11.78
N TYR A 81 5.72 39.57 11.57
CA TYR A 81 4.63 40.52 11.44
C TYR A 81 3.97 40.78 12.81
N PRO A 82 3.39 41.97 13.02
CA PRO A 82 2.58 42.24 14.20
C PRO A 82 1.37 41.30 14.22
N TYR A 83 1.02 40.79 15.39
CA TYR A 83 -0.20 40.01 15.58
C TYR A 83 -1.29 40.86 16.23
N LEU A 84 -2.53 40.65 15.80
CA LEU A 84 -3.73 41.24 16.36
C LEU A 84 -4.51 40.14 17.10
N LYS A 85 -4.71 40.29 18.40
CA LYS A 85 -5.58 39.41 19.18
C LYS A 85 -6.82 40.18 19.59
N LEU A 86 -7.98 39.63 19.24
CA LEU A 86 -9.28 40.10 19.72
C LEU A 86 -9.70 39.19 20.86
N GLN A 87 -9.96 39.75 22.03
CA GLN A 87 -10.52 39.01 23.15
C GLN A 87 -11.90 39.58 23.47
N ALA A 88 -12.90 38.71 23.49
CA ALA A 88 -14.24 39.03 23.95
C ALA A 88 -14.66 37.97 24.96
N GLY A 89 -15.22 38.39 26.08
CA GLY A 89 -15.65 37.54 27.17
C GLY A 89 -16.91 38.07 27.82
N TYR A 90 -17.67 37.16 28.40
CA TYR A 90 -18.83 37.45 29.22
C TYR A 90 -18.74 36.56 30.46
N GLY A 91 -18.74 37.17 31.64
CA GLY A 91 -18.55 36.45 32.89
C GLY A 91 -19.44 36.98 33.99
N TYR A 92 -19.98 36.06 34.79
CA TYR A 92 -20.65 36.37 36.05
C TYR A 92 -19.80 35.86 37.20
N THR A 93 -19.30 36.76 38.04
CA THR A 93 -18.51 36.40 39.22
C THR A 93 -19.32 36.70 40.47
N HIS A 94 -19.56 35.67 41.29
CA HIS A 94 -20.31 35.79 42.54
C HIS A 94 -19.43 35.41 43.73
N ASN A 95 -19.02 36.41 44.51
CA ASN A 95 -18.19 36.22 45.70
C ASN A 95 -19.05 36.39 46.96
N ARG A 96 -19.04 35.40 47.86
CA ARG A 96 -19.71 35.48 49.17
C ARG A 96 -18.66 35.63 50.27
N TYR A 97 -18.83 36.63 51.14
CA TYR A 97 -17.90 36.91 52.24
C TYR A 97 -18.55 36.51 53.57
N GLY A 98 -17.85 35.69 54.35
CA GLY A 98 -18.31 35.20 55.64
C GLY A 98 -18.04 36.19 56.77
N GLY A 99 -18.80 37.30 56.85
CA GLY A 99 -18.83 38.20 58.00
C GLY A 99 -18.67 39.69 57.67
N GLY A 100 -19.57 40.53 58.19
CA GLY A 100 -19.62 41.98 57.98
C GLY A 100 -20.77 42.45 57.06
N ALA A 101 -20.94 43.77 56.94
CA ALA A 101 -22.09 44.42 56.27
C ALA A 101 -22.26 44.09 54.77
N ASN A 102 -21.24 43.52 54.12
CA ASN A 102 -21.31 43.07 52.72
C ASN A 102 -21.35 41.54 52.64
N ARG A 103 -22.55 40.98 52.41
CA ARG A 103 -22.83 39.53 52.48
C ARG A 103 -22.60 38.77 51.16
N SER A 104 -22.61 39.47 50.03
CA SER A 104 -22.23 38.93 48.72
C SER A 104 -22.01 40.05 47.70
N ASN A 105 -21.09 39.86 46.76
CA ASN A 105 -20.91 40.73 45.60
C ASN A 105 -21.03 39.89 44.32
N GLY A 106 -21.93 40.30 43.43
CA GLY A 106 -22.13 39.69 42.11
C GLY A 106 -21.79 40.71 41.04
N THR A 107 -20.75 40.44 40.25
CA THR A 107 -20.37 41.30 39.12
C THR A 107 -20.69 40.57 37.83
N LEU A 108 -21.63 41.13 37.06
CA LEU A 108 -21.86 40.74 35.68
C LEU A 108 -21.04 41.67 34.77
N GLY A 109 -20.09 41.11 34.03
CA GLY A 109 -19.19 41.88 33.18
C GLY A 109 -19.15 41.34 31.76
N LEU A 110 -19.42 42.22 30.79
CA LEU A 110 -18.99 42.05 29.40
C LEU A 110 -17.63 42.71 29.26
N ASN A 111 -16.65 42.00 28.71
CA ASN A 111 -15.33 42.54 28.43
C ASN A 111 -14.94 42.27 26.98
N ALA A 112 -14.56 43.32 26.26
CA ALA A 112 -13.97 43.21 24.93
C ALA A 112 -12.68 44.04 24.90
N GLY A 113 -11.64 43.49 24.30
CA GLY A 113 -10.32 44.11 24.20
C GLY A 113 -9.63 43.69 22.92
N VAL A 114 -8.78 44.58 22.42
CA VAL A 114 -7.92 44.34 21.26
C VAL A 114 -6.47 44.52 21.70
N GLN A 115 -5.64 43.51 21.48
CA GLN A 115 -4.23 43.53 21.79
C GLN A 115 -3.42 43.40 20.50
N VAL A 116 -2.60 44.41 20.22
CA VAL A 116 -1.57 44.36 19.16
C VAL A 116 -0.24 44.05 19.81
N GLY A 117 0.46 43.02 19.32
CA GLY A 117 1.79 42.66 19.78
C GLY A 117 2.77 42.57 18.61
N PHE A 118 3.97 43.14 18.78
CA PHE A 118 5.07 43.02 17.83
C PHE A 118 6.35 42.73 18.59
N THR A 119 7.09 41.71 18.15
CA THR A 119 8.31 41.29 18.83
C THR A 119 9.54 41.89 18.15
N ILE A 120 10.10 42.94 18.74
CA ILE A 120 11.19 43.76 18.16
C ILE A 120 12.48 42.96 17.95
N PHE A 121 12.89 42.15 18.93
CA PHE A 121 14.12 41.37 18.87
C PHE A 121 13.93 39.97 19.46
N ASP A 122 14.53 38.99 18.81
CA ASP A 122 14.60 37.60 19.25
C ASP A 122 15.83 36.98 18.58
N GLY A 123 16.77 36.51 19.41
CA GLY A 123 18.08 36.03 18.98
C GLY A 123 18.04 34.71 18.20
N ASN A 124 16.96 33.91 18.30
CA ASN A 124 16.91 32.58 17.70
C ASN A 124 16.29 32.54 16.29
N ARG A 125 15.65 33.63 15.84
CA ARG A 125 14.89 33.68 14.57
C ARG A 125 15.67 33.27 13.34
N ARG A 126 16.92 33.74 13.22
CA ARG A 126 17.77 33.42 12.06
C ARG A 126 18.09 31.93 12.00
N ARG A 127 18.25 31.29 13.16
CA ARG A 127 18.50 29.86 13.27
C ARG A 127 17.26 29.06 12.92
N GLU A 128 16.09 29.46 13.42
CA GLU A 128 14.82 28.80 13.09
C GLU A 128 14.52 28.84 11.59
N GLN A 129 14.67 30.00 10.94
CA GLN A 129 14.48 30.10 9.49
C GLN A 129 15.48 29.25 8.70
N ARG A 130 16.74 29.16 9.16
CA ARG A 130 17.75 28.30 8.53
C ARG A 130 17.36 26.83 8.67
N ASN A 131 16.93 26.41 9.86
CA ASN A 131 16.50 25.04 10.12
C ASN A 131 15.29 24.67 9.24
N ALA A 132 14.30 25.56 9.12
CA ALA A 132 13.14 25.33 8.24
C ALA A 132 13.53 25.21 6.76
N ARG A 133 14.49 26.01 6.28
CA ARG A 133 15.03 25.84 4.91
C ARG A 133 15.73 24.50 4.71
N ILE A 134 16.47 24.03 5.72
CA ILE A 134 17.06 22.68 5.69
C ILE A 134 15.94 21.62 5.71
N GLY A 135 14.85 21.85 6.44
CA GLY A 135 13.66 21.00 6.43
C GLY A 135 13.07 20.83 5.03
N ILE A 136 12.90 21.94 4.29
CA ILE A 136 12.44 21.91 2.89
C ILE A 136 13.40 21.10 2.00
N GLU A 137 14.71 21.33 2.13
CA GLU A 137 15.70 20.59 1.33
C GLU A 137 15.67 19.09 1.67
N ASN A 138 15.55 18.74 2.95
CA ASN A 138 15.43 17.36 3.38
C ASN A 138 14.16 16.71 2.80
N ALA A 139 13.01 17.38 2.88
CA ALA A 139 11.76 16.87 2.32
C ALA A 139 11.89 16.65 0.79
N ARG A 140 12.55 17.56 0.09
CA ARG A 140 12.82 17.44 -1.35
C ARG A 140 13.71 16.23 -1.66
N LEU A 141 14.78 16.05 -0.90
CA LEU A 141 15.68 14.89 -1.05
C LEU A 141 14.94 13.58 -0.72
N THR A 142 14.10 13.56 0.31
CA THR A 142 13.27 12.40 0.65
C THR A 142 12.31 12.04 -0.49
N ARG A 143 11.66 13.03 -1.12
CA ARG A 143 10.84 12.82 -2.32
C ARG A 143 11.67 12.23 -3.46
N MET A 144 12.84 12.78 -3.76
CA MET A 144 13.71 12.27 -4.83
C MET A 144 14.18 10.83 -4.58
N GLN A 145 14.53 10.52 -3.33
CA GLN A 145 14.91 9.17 -2.92
C GLN A 145 13.73 8.19 -3.06
N LEU A 146 12.53 8.60 -2.65
CA LEU A 146 11.32 7.81 -2.80
C LEU A 146 10.99 7.56 -4.27
N GLU A 147 11.08 8.58 -5.12
CA GLU A 147 10.90 8.46 -6.56
C GLU A 147 11.88 7.46 -7.17
N GLN A 148 13.17 7.57 -6.82
CA GLN A 148 14.18 6.63 -7.31
C GLN A 148 13.92 5.20 -6.85
N SER A 149 13.53 5.00 -5.58
CA SER A 149 13.18 3.68 -5.05
C SER A 149 11.99 3.08 -5.79
N LEU A 150 10.92 3.85 -5.98
CA LEU A 150 9.72 3.39 -6.68
C LEU A 150 10.00 3.04 -8.14
N MET A 151 10.84 3.81 -8.83
CA MET A 151 11.25 3.51 -10.21
C MET A 151 12.09 2.22 -10.28
N ALA A 152 12.96 1.99 -9.29
CA ALA A 152 13.75 0.76 -9.20
C ALA A 152 12.86 -0.47 -8.91
N ASP A 153 11.89 -0.32 -8.02
CA ASP A 153 10.90 -1.36 -7.72
C ASP A 153 10.07 -1.67 -8.95
N LEU A 154 9.54 -0.63 -9.63
CA LEU A 154 8.78 -0.78 -10.88
C LEU A 154 9.59 -1.53 -11.94
N ALA A 155 10.86 -1.15 -12.15
CA ALA A 155 11.74 -1.82 -13.11
C ALA A 155 12.00 -3.29 -12.75
N THR A 156 12.17 -3.58 -11.46
CA THR A 156 12.37 -4.95 -10.95
C THR A 156 11.14 -5.81 -11.19
N PHE A 157 9.95 -5.31 -10.83
CA PHE A 157 8.69 -6.02 -11.07
C PHE A 157 8.39 -6.19 -12.55
N TRP A 158 8.73 -5.20 -13.38
CA TRP A 158 8.56 -5.28 -14.83
C TRP A 158 9.44 -6.36 -15.45
N GLN A 159 10.71 -6.43 -15.04
CA GLN A 159 11.62 -7.46 -15.51
C GLN A 159 11.19 -8.85 -15.03
N ALA A 160 10.72 -8.96 -13.78
CA ALA A 160 10.17 -10.20 -13.24
C ALA A 160 8.91 -10.65 -14.01
N TYR A 161 8.00 -9.73 -14.31
CA TYR A 161 6.81 -9.98 -15.11
C TYR A 161 7.16 -10.51 -16.51
N ARG A 162 8.08 -9.84 -17.22
CA ARG A 162 8.54 -10.29 -18.54
C ARG A 162 9.18 -11.68 -18.50
N ASN A 163 10.04 -11.92 -17.52
CA ASN A 163 10.66 -13.24 -17.34
C ASN A 163 9.61 -14.32 -17.04
N ASN A 164 8.65 -14.02 -16.17
CA ASN A 164 7.61 -14.99 -15.82
C ASN A 164 6.69 -15.31 -17.02
N LEU A 165 6.46 -14.37 -17.94
CA LEU A 165 5.77 -14.67 -19.20
C LEU A 165 6.52 -15.69 -20.07
N GLU A 166 7.86 -15.61 -20.11
CA GLU A 166 8.68 -16.60 -20.81
C GLU A 166 8.65 -17.95 -20.08
N VAL A 167 8.71 -17.95 -18.74
CA VAL A 167 8.56 -19.16 -17.93
C VAL A 167 7.22 -19.84 -18.16
N ILE A 168 6.12 -19.09 -18.26
CA ILE A 168 4.79 -19.66 -18.56
C ILE A 168 4.82 -20.41 -19.89
N ARG A 169 5.39 -19.80 -20.95
CA ARG A 169 5.48 -20.45 -22.27
C ARG A 169 6.29 -21.75 -22.22
N LEU A 170 7.41 -21.75 -21.48
CA LEU A 170 8.22 -22.96 -21.29
C LEU A 170 7.46 -24.03 -20.50
N GLU A 171 6.72 -23.66 -19.46
CA GLU A 171 5.94 -24.62 -18.66
C GLU A 171 4.71 -25.14 -19.42
N GLU A 172 4.14 -24.37 -20.35
CA GLU A 172 3.10 -24.85 -21.28
C GLU A 172 3.63 -25.96 -22.21
N GLU A 173 4.84 -25.78 -22.74
CA GLU A 173 5.53 -26.81 -23.53
C GLU A 173 5.84 -28.06 -22.69
N ASN A 174 6.37 -27.87 -21.48
CA ASN A 174 6.65 -28.97 -20.54
C ASN A 174 5.38 -29.74 -20.17
N LEU A 175 4.27 -29.04 -19.92
CA LEU A 175 2.99 -29.67 -19.61
C LEU A 175 2.47 -30.50 -20.78
N THR A 176 2.62 -29.99 -22.00
CA THR A 176 2.24 -30.71 -23.23
C THR A 176 3.06 -32.00 -23.38
N ALA A 177 4.38 -31.92 -23.16
CA ALA A 177 5.26 -33.08 -23.18
C ALA A 177 4.94 -34.09 -22.06
N ALA A 178 4.67 -33.63 -20.84
CA ALA A 178 4.32 -34.47 -19.70
C ALA A 178 2.97 -35.18 -19.89
N ARG A 179 1.97 -34.50 -20.47
CA ARG A 179 0.68 -35.10 -20.83
C ARG A 179 0.84 -36.21 -21.86
N GLU A 180 1.66 -35.97 -22.88
CA GLU A 180 1.90 -36.97 -23.91
C GLU A 180 2.66 -38.19 -23.36
N ASN A 181 3.66 -37.97 -22.49
CA ASN A 181 4.35 -39.04 -21.80
C ASN A 181 3.41 -39.87 -20.93
N TYR A 182 2.52 -39.21 -20.16
CA TYR A 182 1.49 -39.90 -19.38
C TYR A 182 0.54 -40.71 -20.27
N ARG A 183 0.12 -40.17 -21.43
CA ARG A 183 -0.74 -40.88 -22.39
C ARG A 183 -0.07 -42.16 -22.88
N ILE A 184 1.19 -42.09 -23.31
CA ILE A 184 1.97 -43.25 -23.78
C ILE A 184 2.14 -44.27 -22.65
N ALA A 185 2.50 -43.82 -21.45
CA ALA A 185 2.66 -44.68 -20.28
C ALA A 185 1.35 -45.40 -19.91
N MET A 186 0.22 -44.70 -19.97
CA MET A 186 -1.11 -45.26 -19.71
C MET A 186 -1.50 -46.31 -20.75
N GLU A 187 -1.17 -46.10 -22.03
CA GLU A 187 -1.41 -47.07 -23.11
C GLU A 187 -0.60 -48.35 -22.91
N ARG A 188 0.71 -48.23 -22.63
CA ARG A 188 1.59 -49.39 -22.36
C ARG A 188 1.19 -50.14 -21.08
N TYR A 189 0.78 -49.41 -20.04
CA TYR A 189 0.26 -50.01 -18.81
C TYR A 189 -1.01 -50.83 -19.08
N ARG A 190 -1.93 -50.32 -19.89
CA ARG A 190 -3.15 -51.06 -20.29
C ARG A 190 -2.86 -52.31 -21.10
N GLN A 191 -1.77 -52.32 -21.87
CA GLN A 191 -1.30 -53.48 -22.63
C GLN A 191 -0.50 -54.48 -21.77
N GLY A 192 -0.22 -54.14 -20.50
CA GLY A 192 0.58 -54.96 -19.59
C GLY A 192 2.09 -54.88 -19.83
N GLU A 193 2.55 -53.97 -20.70
CA GLU A 193 3.96 -53.80 -21.08
C GLU A 193 4.72 -52.87 -20.13
N LEU A 194 4.01 -52.08 -19.30
CA LEU A 194 4.60 -51.12 -18.37
C LEU A 194 4.35 -51.53 -16.91
N PRO A 195 5.38 -51.55 -16.04
CA PRO A 195 5.19 -51.72 -14.61
C PRO A 195 4.33 -50.60 -13.99
N GLY A 196 3.53 -50.94 -12.98
CA GLY A 196 2.69 -49.96 -12.28
C GLY A 196 3.48 -48.85 -11.55
N ILE A 197 4.76 -49.07 -11.25
CA ILE A 197 5.65 -48.05 -10.68
C ILE A 197 6.01 -46.96 -11.71
N GLU A 198 6.29 -47.34 -12.96
CA GLU A 198 6.62 -46.40 -14.03
C GLU A 198 5.38 -45.59 -14.45
N MET A 199 4.20 -46.21 -14.43
CA MET A 199 2.93 -45.49 -14.63
C MET A 199 2.70 -44.42 -13.56
N ARG A 200 2.98 -44.74 -12.28
CA ARG A 200 2.90 -43.76 -11.18
C ARG A 200 3.92 -42.64 -11.30
N GLU A 201 5.13 -42.94 -11.78
CA GLU A 201 6.14 -41.91 -12.04
C GLU A 201 5.68 -40.94 -13.15
N ALA A 202 5.09 -41.47 -14.23
CA ALA A 202 4.51 -40.64 -15.29
C ALA A 202 3.34 -39.79 -14.80
N GLN A 203 2.45 -40.35 -13.96
CA GLN A 203 1.37 -39.60 -13.31
C GLN A 203 1.90 -38.47 -12.42
N LYS A 204 2.92 -38.76 -11.61
CA LYS A 204 3.55 -37.77 -10.75
C LYS A 204 4.22 -36.66 -11.57
N SER A 205 4.94 -37.02 -12.64
CA SER A 205 5.56 -36.03 -13.52
C SER A 205 4.54 -35.11 -14.20
N LEU A 206 3.36 -35.62 -14.56
CA LEU A 206 2.27 -34.79 -15.07
C LEU A 206 1.75 -33.84 -13.99
N LEU A 207 1.50 -34.34 -12.78
CA LEU A 207 1.03 -33.53 -11.66
C LEU A 207 2.04 -32.41 -11.30
N ASP A 208 3.33 -32.73 -11.27
CA ASP A 208 4.40 -31.77 -11.00
C ASP A 208 4.45 -30.67 -12.09
N ALA A 209 4.22 -31.03 -13.36
CA ALA A 209 4.14 -30.05 -14.45
C ALA A 209 2.90 -29.13 -14.34
N GLU A 210 1.75 -29.70 -13.94
CA GLU A 210 0.53 -28.92 -13.68
C GLU A 210 0.70 -27.96 -12.49
N GLU A 211 1.41 -28.37 -11.43
CA GLU A 211 1.71 -27.49 -10.29
C GLU A 211 2.65 -26.34 -10.68
N ARG A 212 3.66 -26.61 -11.53
CA ARG A 212 4.63 -25.60 -11.99
C ARG A 212 3.97 -24.51 -12.84
N ILE A 213 3.15 -24.88 -13.82
CA ILE A 213 2.46 -23.89 -14.66
C ILE A 213 1.53 -23.01 -13.82
N LEU A 214 0.78 -23.60 -12.87
CA LEU A 214 -0.10 -22.85 -11.97
C LEU A 214 0.69 -21.87 -11.09
N THR A 215 1.83 -22.31 -10.58
CA THR A 215 2.73 -21.46 -9.79
C THR A 215 3.29 -20.30 -10.63
N ALA A 216 3.69 -20.57 -11.88
CA ALA A 216 4.18 -19.55 -12.80
C ALA A 216 3.08 -18.51 -13.14
N GLN A 217 1.86 -18.97 -13.42
CA GLN A 217 0.70 -18.10 -13.66
C GLN A 217 0.37 -17.23 -12.44
N TYR A 218 0.34 -17.83 -11.25
CA TYR A 218 0.09 -17.12 -9.99
C TYR A 218 1.16 -16.05 -9.73
N ASN A 219 2.44 -16.39 -9.86
CA ASN A 219 3.54 -15.44 -9.68
C ASN A 219 3.48 -14.29 -10.69
N THR A 220 3.11 -14.57 -11.94
CA THR A 220 2.93 -13.54 -12.96
C THR A 220 1.80 -12.59 -12.61
N LYS A 221 0.67 -13.13 -12.13
CA LYS A 221 -0.47 -12.31 -11.70
C LYS A 221 -0.14 -11.43 -10.49
N LEU A 222 0.67 -11.94 -9.56
CA LEU A 222 1.18 -11.12 -8.45
C LEU A 222 2.04 -9.96 -8.96
N CYS A 223 2.96 -10.21 -9.90
CA CYS A 223 3.76 -9.14 -10.49
C CYS A 223 2.89 -8.11 -11.22
N GLU A 224 1.88 -8.54 -11.97
CA GLU A 224 0.90 -7.66 -12.63
C GLU A 224 0.19 -6.75 -11.60
N ILE A 225 -0.34 -7.33 -10.52
CA ILE A 225 -1.03 -6.57 -9.46
C ILE A 225 -0.06 -5.61 -8.78
N SER A 226 1.18 -6.02 -8.50
CA SER A 226 2.20 -5.14 -7.92
C SER A 226 2.56 -3.97 -8.84
N LEU A 227 2.67 -4.21 -10.16
CA LEU A 227 2.88 -3.14 -11.14
C LEU A 227 1.71 -2.16 -11.16
N GLN A 228 0.47 -2.66 -11.17
CA GLN A 228 -0.73 -1.82 -11.11
C GLN A 228 -0.79 -1.03 -9.80
N GLN A 229 -0.43 -1.65 -8.67
CA GLN A 229 -0.38 -1.00 -7.36
C GLN A 229 0.65 0.15 -7.32
N ILE A 230 1.87 -0.09 -7.80
CA ILE A 230 2.91 0.95 -7.85
C ILE A 230 2.50 2.08 -8.82
N SER A 231 1.87 1.75 -9.94
CA SER A 231 1.35 2.76 -10.86
C SER A 231 0.16 3.57 -10.31
N GLY A 232 -0.41 3.17 -9.17
CA GLY A 232 -1.58 3.82 -8.58
C GLY A 232 -2.91 3.45 -9.24
N ASN A 233 -2.92 2.44 -10.10
CA ASN A 233 -4.07 2.00 -10.89
C ASN A 233 -4.76 0.76 -10.29
N VAL A 234 -4.87 0.71 -8.97
CA VAL A 234 -5.53 -0.39 -8.25
C VAL A 234 -7.03 -0.45 -8.55
N THR A 235 -7.61 0.67 -8.99
CA THR A 235 -9.04 0.82 -9.27
C THR A 235 -9.54 -0.03 -10.42
N VAL A 236 -8.67 -0.53 -11.31
CA VAL A 236 -9.05 -1.45 -12.40
C VAL A 236 -9.72 -2.71 -11.84
N TYR A 237 -9.33 -3.16 -10.65
CA TYR A 237 -9.91 -4.35 -10.03
C TYR A 237 -11.12 -4.06 -9.13
N LEU A 238 -11.52 -2.78 -9.00
CA LEU A 238 -12.71 -2.36 -8.24
C LEU A 238 -13.94 -2.14 -9.12
N GLN A 239 -13.78 -2.11 -10.44
CA GLN A 239 -14.87 -2.01 -11.42
C GLN A 239 -15.33 -3.39 -11.88
#